data_AF-A0A211YPQ9-F1
#
_entry.id   AF-A0A211YPQ9-F1
#
_cell.length_a   1.000
_cell.length_b   1.000
_cell.length_c   1.000
_cell.angle_alpha   90.00
_cell.angle_beta   90.00
_cell.angle_gamma   90.00
#
_symmetry.space_group_name_H-M   'P 1'
#
loop_
_entity.id
_entity.type
_entity.pdbx_description
1 polymer ?
#
loop_
_entity_poly.entity_id
_entity_poly.type
_entity_poly.pdbx_seq_one_letter_code
_entity_poly.pdbx_strand_id
1 'polypeptide(L)'
;MDLREVLERLREYGLRCSVSPEELLAYIQGPSYEDDRVTQEEILGEELLLLHEAAEICILKNMGYRITRGTVVEAYPDTYRAHLIALGIELAEAERLGRLDWIARRCRDLASYFDDPHLPSGMEDAVSQLISRYCGGVLT
;
A
#
# COMPACT_ATOMS: atom_id res chain seq x y z
N MET A 1 11.71 4.16 -10.00
CA MET A 1 11.08 5.50 -10.18
C MET A 1 11.47 6.45 -9.04
N ASP A 2 11.47 7.76 -9.27
CA ASP A 2 11.51 8.78 -8.19
C ASP A 2 10.09 9.13 -7.67
N LEU A 3 9.97 9.85 -6.55
CA LEU A 3 8.67 10.22 -5.95
C LEU A 3 7.78 11.01 -6.92
N ARG A 4 8.35 11.86 -7.78
CA ARG A 4 7.58 12.63 -8.76
C ARG A 4 7.03 11.72 -9.85
N GLU A 5 7.84 10.78 -10.36
CA GLU A 5 7.39 9.77 -11.32
C GLU A 5 6.27 8.89 -10.73
N VAL A 6 6.39 8.52 -9.46
CA VAL A 6 5.34 7.81 -8.71
C VAL A 6 4.06 8.62 -8.65
N LEU A 7 4.12 9.90 -8.30
CA LEU A 7 2.94 10.76 -8.24
C LEU A 7 2.28 10.96 -9.61
N GLU A 8 3.04 10.99 -10.71
CA GLU A 8 2.47 10.99 -12.06
C GLU A 8 1.81 9.65 -12.39
N ARG A 9 2.43 8.51 -12.04
CA ARG A 9 1.84 7.17 -12.21
C ARG A 9 0.52 7.04 -11.45
N LEU A 10 0.44 7.54 -10.22
CA LEU A 10 -0.80 7.50 -9.43
C LEU A 10 -1.97 8.24 -10.07
N ARG A 11 -1.71 9.24 -10.92
CA ARG A 11 -2.78 9.93 -11.67
C ARG A 11 -3.46 9.02 -12.68
N GLU A 12 -2.75 8.04 -13.24
CA GLU A 12 -3.32 7.04 -14.14
C GLU A 12 -4.33 6.14 -13.40
N TYR A 13 -4.16 5.98 -12.08
CA TYR A 13 -5.09 5.30 -11.18
C TYR A 13 -6.16 6.23 -10.58
N GLY A 14 -6.24 7.48 -11.04
CA GLY A 14 -7.22 8.47 -10.55
C GLY A 14 -6.85 9.12 -9.23
N LEU A 15 -5.68 8.82 -8.64
CA LEU A 15 -5.20 9.49 -7.43
C LEU A 15 -4.43 10.75 -7.79
N ARG A 16 -5.03 11.91 -7.49
CA ARG A 16 -4.38 13.22 -7.63
C ARG A 16 -4.13 13.80 -6.24
N CYS A 17 -2.89 13.75 -5.80
CA CYS A 17 -2.47 14.40 -4.57
C CYS A 17 -1.05 14.99 -4.70
N SER A 18 -0.61 15.72 -3.68
CA SER A 18 0.79 16.06 -3.47
C SER A 18 1.32 15.28 -2.28
N VAL A 19 2.53 14.74 -2.40
CA VAL A 19 3.28 14.16 -1.29
C VAL A 19 4.66 14.82 -1.29
N SER A 20 5.03 15.47 -0.20
CA SER A 20 6.39 15.99 -0.05
C SER A 20 7.33 14.87 0.44
N PRO A 21 8.64 14.97 0.16
CA PRO A 21 9.62 14.03 0.73
C PRO A 21 9.55 13.95 2.26
N GLU A 22 9.25 15.07 2.93
CA GLU A 22 9.11 15.12 4.39
C GLU A 22 7.85 14.38 4.87
N GLU A 23 6.73 14.49 4.14
CA GLU A 23 5.52 13.71 4.43
C GLU A 23 5.75 12.22 4.26
N LEU A 24 6.40 11.82 3.16
CA LEU A 24 6.75 10.42 2.90
C LEU A 24 7.65 9.87 4.01
N LEU A 25 8.75 10.57 4.33
CA LEU A 25 9.68 10.13 5.38
C LEU A 25 9.00 10.09 6.75
N ALA A 26 8.15 11.06 7.07
CA ALA A 26 7.41 11.05 8.33
C ALA A 26 6.50 9.81 8.41
N TYR A 27 5.77 9.51 7.34
CA TYR A 27 4.85 8.38 7.30
C TYR A 27 5.56 7.03 7.48
N ILE A 28 6.58 6.75 6.65
CA ILE A 28 7.27 5.44 6.64
C ILE A 28 8.21 5.23 7.84
N GLN A 29 8.53 6.29 8.59
CA GLN A 29 9.29 6.21 9.85
C GLN A 29 8.36 6.22 11.08
N GLY A 30 7.05 6.29 10.88
CA GLY A 30 6.06 6.27 11.94
C GLY A 30 5.97 4.90 12.61
N PRO A 31 5.44 4.80 13.84
CA PRO A 31 4.95 3.52 14.34
C PRO A 31 3.83 2.99 13.44
N SER A 32 3.82 1.69 13.18
CA SER A 32 2.69 0.98 12.59
C SER A 32 2.11 -0.03 13.61
N TYR A 33 0.92 -0.57 13.29
CA TYR A 33 0.33 -1.69 14.03
C TYR A 33 0.77 -3.06 13.47
N GLU A 34 1.56 -3.05 12.39
CA GLU A 34 2.18 -4.23 11.82
C GLU A 34 3.58 -4.39 12.42
N ASP A 35 4.05 -5.61 12.64
CA ASP A 35 5.47 -5.83 12.94
C ASP A 35 6.22 -5.64 11.62
N ASP A 36 6.51 -4.37 11.27
CA ASP A 36 7.04 -3.96 9.97
C ASP A 36 8.24 -4.83 9.57
N ARG A 37 8.06 -5.59 8.48
CA ARG A 37 9.11 -6.43 7.88
C ARG A 37 9.91 -5.73 6.78
N VAL A 38 9.51 -4.51 6.41
CA VAL A 38 10.09 -3.75 5.30
C VAL A 38 10.76 -2.50 5.83
N THR A 39 12.04 -2.33 5.50
CA THR A 39 12.85 -1.18 5.92
C THR A 39 12.60 0.04 5.04
N GLN A 40 12.91 1.23 5.56
CA GLN A 40 12.88 2.47 4.79
C GLN A 40 13.74 2.36 3.52
N GLU A 41 14.92 1.77 3.62
CA GLU A 41 15.84 1.58 2.49
C GLU A 41 15.22 0.71 1.40
N GLU A 42 14.48 -0.35 1.77
CA GLU A 42 13.75 -1.19 0.83
C GLU A 42 12.62 -0.41 0.15
N ILE A 43 11.84 0.37 0.91
CA ILE A 43 10.76 1.21 0.36
C ILE A 43 11.31 2.19 -0.67
N LEU A 44 12.38 2.91 -0.35
CA LEU A 44 12.97 3.91 -1.23
C LEU A 44 13.71 3.28 -2.43
N GLY A 45 14.13 2.02 -2.30
CA GLY A 45 14.87 1.28 -3.32
C GLY A 45 14.00 0.52 -4.32
N GLU A 46 12.74 0.26 -4.00
CA GLU A 46 11.82 -0.53 -4.84
C GLU A 46 10.60 0.30 -5.24
N GLU A 47 10.41 0.46 -6.55
CA GLU A 47 9.42 1.39 -7.09
C GLU A 47 7.97 1.01 -6.77
N LEU A 48 7.69 -0.29 -6.65
CA LEU A 48 6.36 -0.78 -6.27
C LEU A 48 6.04 -0.48 -4.80
N LEU A 49 7.04 -0.53 -3.90
CA LEU A 49 6.86 -0.12 -2.51
C LEU A 49 6.71 1.40 -2.39
N LEU A 50 7.53 2.17 -3.11
CA LEU A 50 7.38 3.62 -3.11
C LEU A 50 6.01 4.06 -3.66
N LEU A 51 5.52 3.38 -4.70
CA LEU A 51 4.18 3.58 -5.25
C LEU A 51 3.09 3.29 -4.21
N HIS A 52 3.24 2.19 -3.48
CA HIS A 52 2.33 1.78 -2.40
C HIS A 52 2.21 2.87 -1.33
N GLU A 53 3.34 3.26 -0.74
CA GLU A 53 3.36 4.25 0.34
C GLU A 53 2.80 5.61 -0.12
N ALA A 54 3.18 6.06 -1.31
CA ALA A 54 2.65 7.31 -1.86
C ALA A 54 1.13 7.22 -2.13
N ALA A 55 0.62 6.06 -2.54
CA ALA A 55 -0.81 5.84 -2.73
C ALA A 55 -1.58 5.93 -1.41
N GLU A 56 -1.10 5.25 -0.36
CA GLU A 56 -1.70 5.32 0.98
C GLU A 56 -1.79 6.77 1.47
N ILE A 57 -0.67 7.48 1.40
CA ILE A 57 -0.58 8.90 1.77
C ILE A 57 -1.59 9.73 0.98
N CYS A 58 -1.68 9.53 -0.34
CA CYS A 58 -2.66 10.24 -1.17
C CYS A 58 -4.11 9.97 -0.73
N ILE A 59 -4.44 8.71 -0.43
CA ILE A 59 -5.79 8.31 -0.03
C ILE A 59 -6.15 8.94 1.32
N LEU A 60 -5.25 8.85 2.29
CA LEU A 60 -5.44 9.46 3.62
C LEU A 60 -5.59 10.98 3.53
N LYS A 61 -4.79 11.66 2.71
CA LYS A 61 -4.96 13.10 2.46
C LYS A 61 -6.31 13.42 1.84
N ASN A 62 -6.78 12.61 0.90
CA ASN A 62 -8.11 12.78 0.29
C ASN A 62 -9.26 12.54 1.29
N MET A 63 -9.02 11.73 2.33
CA MET A 63 -9.93 11.56 3.47
C MET A 63 -9.84 12.72 4.49
N GLY A 64 -8.91 13.66 4.32
CA GLY A 64 -8.75 14.85 5.15
C GLY A 64 -7.69 14.72 6.25
N TYR A 65 -6.90 13.64 6.27
CA TYR A 65 -5.83 13.47 7.24
C TYR A 65 -4.63 14.35 6.92
N ARG A 66 -3.99 14.84 7.99
CA ARG A 66 -2.64 15.41 7.91
C ARG A 66 -1.63 14.29 8.10
N ILE A 67 -0.60 14.29 7.26
CA ILE A 67 0.45 13.27 7.29
C ILE A 67 1.52 13.67 8.30
N THR A 68 1.76 12.77 9.25
CA THR A 68 2.73 12.88 10.33
C THR A 68 3.29 11.49 10.63
N ARG A 69 4.25 11.41 11.55
CA ARG A 69 4.75 10.12 12.04
C ARG A 69 3.68 9.28 12.73
N GLY A 70 2.67 9.89 13.34
CA GLY A 70 1.62 9.15 14.05
C GLY A 70 0.50 8.63 13.14
N THR A 71 0.48 9.04 11.86
CA THR A 71 -0.71 8.89 11.00
C THR A 71 -1.18 7.45 10.86
N VAL A 72 -0.27 6.47 10.72
CA VAL A 72 -0.64 5.06 10.55
C VAL A 72 -1.53 4.58 11.69
N VAL A 73 -1.13 4.86 12.94
CA VAL A 73 -1.88 4.48 14.14
C VAL A 73 -3.07 5.39 14.40
N GLU A 74 -2.90 6.71 14.25
CA GLU A 74 -3.93 7.71 14.55
C GLU A 74 -5.13 7.66 13.60
N ALA A 75 -4.90 7.28 12.35
CA ALA A 75 -5.95 7.17 11.33
C ALA A 75 -6.54 5.76 11.21
N TYR A 76 -6.12 4.79 12.05
CA TYR A 76 -6.76 3.48 12.08
C TYR A 76 -8.27 3.61 12.42
N PRO A 77 -9.19 2.92 11.70
CA PRO A 77 -8.96 1.88 10.70
C PRO A 77 -8.84 2.37 9.25
N ASP A 78 -8.93 3.68 9.00
CA ASP A 78 -8.86 4.23 7.64
C ASP A 78 -7.48 4.06 6.99
N THR A 79 -6.40 4.01 7.78
CA THR A 79 -5.07 3.60 7.28
C THR A 79 -5.10 2.20 6.68
N TYR A 80 -5.71 1.23 7.36
CA TYR A 80 -5.82 -0.14 6.83
C TYR A 80 -6.65 -0.18 5.55
N ARG A 81 -7.70 0.64 5.47
CA ARG A 81 -8.48 0.81 4.24
C ARG A 81 -7.62 1.38 3.11
N ALA A 82 -6.84 2.41 3.40
CA ALA A 82 -5.93 3.04 2.44
C ALA A 82 -4.88 2.02 1.96
N HIS A 83 -4.35 1.22 2.88
CA HIS A 83 -3.41 0.14 2.60
C HIS A 83 -3.96 -0.88 1.60
N LEU A 84 -5.17 -1.42 1.82
CA LEU A 84 -5.76 -2.39 0.88
C LEU A 84 -6.01 -1.79 -0.51
N ILE A 85 -6.37 -0.49 -0.59
CA ILE A 85 -6.52 0.21 -1.86
C ILE A 85 -5.15 0.40 -2.55
N ALA A 86 -4.13 0.83 -1.79
CA ALA A 86 -2.77 1.00 -2.28
C ALA A 86 -2.16 -0.33 -2.78
N LEU A 87 -2.40 -1.43 -2.07
CA LEU A 87 -1.99 -2.77 -2.46
C LEU A 87 -2.64 -3.20 -3.78
N GLY A 88 -3.90 -2.83 -4.02
CA GLY A 88 -4.56 -3.05 -5.31
C GLY A 88 -3.90 -2.28 -6.46
N ILE A 89 -3.47 -1.04 -6.21
CA ILE A 89 -2.73 -0.23 -7.19
C ILE A 89 -1.34 -0.82 -7.45
N GLU A 90 -0.63 -1.21 -6.39
CA GLU A 90 0.67 -1.88 -6.47
C GLU A 90 0.61 -3.15 -7.31
N LEU A 91 -0.37 -4.02 -7.06
CA LEU A 91 -0.58 -5.26 -7.81
C LEU A 91 -0.93 -5.01 -9.28
N ALA A 92 -1.77 -4.00 -9.55
CA ALA A 92 -2.10 -3.60 -10.92
C ALA A 92 -0.85 -3.09 -11.67
N GLU A 93 0.01 -2.33 -11.02
CA GLU A 93 1.26 -1.85 -11.62
C GLU A 93 2.26 -2.99 -11.81
N ALA A 94 2.40 -3.89 -10.82
CA ALA A 94 3.23 -5.08 -10.93
C ALA A 94 2.81 -5.95 -12.12
N GLU A 95 1.50 -6.14 -12.33
CA GLU A 95 0.95 -6.85 -13.48
C GLU A 95 1.31 -6.15 -14.79
N ARG A 96 1.12 -4.81 -14.86
CA ARG A 96 1.47 -4.00 -16.02
C ARG A 96 2.96 -4.09 -16.38
N LEU A 97 3.83 -4.21 -15.37
CA LEU A 97 5.27 -4.36 -15.52
C LEU A 97 5.72 -5.82 -15.75
N GLY A 98 4.81 -6.79 -15.64
CA GLY A 98 5.14 -8.22 -15.75
C GLY A 98 5.94 -8.78 -14.57
N ARG A 99 5.90 -8.13 -13.39
CA ARG A 99 6.60 -8.52 -12.15
C ARG A 99 5.83 -9.65 -11.44
N LEU A 100 5.76 -10.82 -12.06
CA LEU A 100 4.97 -11.96 -11.54
C LEU A 100 5.50 -12.50 -10.21
N ASP A 101 6.81 -12.41 -9.98
CA ASP A 101 7.47 -12.75 -8.72
C ASP A 101 6.98 -11.86 -7.56
N TRP A 102 6.77 -10.58 -7.86
CA TRP A 102 6.24 -9.60 -6.92
C TRP A 102 4.78 -9.90 -6.56
N ILE A 103 3.95 -10.17 -7.57
CA ILE A 103 2.56 -10.58 -7.37
C ILE A 103 2.49 -11.86 -6.52
N ALA A 104 3.33 -12.85 -6.82
CA ALA A 104 3.40 -14.09 -6.06
C ALA A 104 3.75 -13.87 -4.59
N ARG A 105 4.67 -12.94 -4.31
CA ARG A 105 5.01 -12.53 -2.94
C ARG A 105 3.80 -11.92 -2.24
N ARG A 106 3.16 -10.91 -2.84
CA ARG A 106 1.99 -10.25 -2.25
C ARG A 106 0.79 -11.16 -2.08
N CYS A 107 0.62 -12.16 -2.95
CA CYS A 107 -0.41 -13.17 -2.77
C CYS A 107 -0.21 -14.03 -1.52
N ARG A 108 1.04 -14.32 -1.14
CA ARG A 108 1.34 -14.99 0.13
C ARG A 108 1.07 -14.08 1.33
N ASP A 109 1.42 -12.80 1.20
CA ASP A 109 1.15 -11.81 2.25
C ASP A 109 -0.37 -11.69 2.47
N LEU A 110 -1.17 -11.48 1.41
CA LEU A 110 -2.63 -11.38 1.45
C LEU A 110 -3.31 -12.60 2.10
N ALA A 111 -2.79 -13.81 1.89
CA ALA A 111 -3.34 -15.00 2.51
C ALA A 111 -3.25 -14.95 4.04
N SER A 112 -2.22 -14.31 4.59
CA SER A 112 -2.04 -14.16 6.04
C SER A 112 -2.95 -13.11 6.68
N TYR A 113 -3.61 -12.25 5.89
CA TYR A 113 -4.43 -11.15 6.43
C TYR A 113 -5.68 -11.67 7.13
N PHE A 114 -6.18 -12.85 6.78
CA PHE A 114 -7.32 -13.45 7.49
C PHE A 114 -6.99 -13.86 8.93
N ASP A 115 -5.70 -14.01 9.24
CA ASP A 115 -5.20 -14.29 10.59
C ASP A 115 -4.66 -13.03 11.29
N ASP A 116 -4.71 -11.86 10.63
CA ASP A 116 -4.23 -10.60 11.19
C ASP A 116 -5.21 -10.06 12.26
N PRO A 117 -4.78 -9.95 13.54
CA PRO A 117 -5.64 -9.44 14.61
C PRO A 117 -6.04 -7.97 14.42
N HIS A 118 -5.37 -7.23 13.54
CA HIS A 118 -5.67 -5.83 13.23
C HIS A 118 -6.51 -5.65 11.97
N LEU A 119 -6.91 -6.72 11.27
CA LEU A 119 -7.81 -6.62 10.12
C LEU A 119 -9.16 -6.03 10.58
N PRO A 120 -9.57 -4.84 10.10
CA PRO A 120 -10.83 -4.25 10.52
C PRO A 120 -12.02 -5.06 10.03
N SER A 121 -13.05 -5.17 10.87
CA SER A 121 -14.29 -5.87 10.51
C SER A 121 -14.91 -5.32 9.23
N GLY A 122 -15.25 -6.21 8.30
CA GLY A 122 -15.84 -5.88 7.01
C GLY A 122 -14.83 -5.59 5.90
N MET A 123 -13.53 -5.84 6.12
CA MET A 123 -12.48 -5.73 5.09
C MET A 123 -12.06 -7.08 4.49
N GLU A 124 -12.56 -8.19 5.02
CA GLU A 124 -12.31 -9.56 4.54
C GLU A 124 -12.71 -9.72 3.05
N ASP A 125 -13.79 -9.05 2.64
CA ASP A 125 -14.27 -9.05 1.26
C ASP A 125 -13.30 -8.31 0.32
N ALA A 126 -12.63 -7.27 0.80
CA ALA A 126 -11.65 -6.52 0.01
C ALA A 126 -10.37 -7.35 -0.20
N VAL A 127 -9.89 -8.01 0.86
CA VAL A 127 -8.77 -8.97 0.77
C VAL A 127 -9.10 -10.11 -0.19
N SER A 128 -10.30 -10.69 -0.06
CA SER A 128 -10.79 -11.76 -0.95
C SER A 128 -10.85 -11.34 -2.41
N GLN A 129 -11.27 -10.09 -2.68
CA GLN A 129 -11.30 -9.53 -4.04
C GLN A 129 -9.89 -9.39 -4.65
N LEU A 130 -8.91 -8.92 -3.86
CA LEU A 130 -7.51 -8.83 -4.31
C LEU A 130 -6.96 -10.23 -4.64
N ILE A 131 -7.18 -11.21 -3.76
CA ILE A 131 -6.75 -12.59 -3.98
C ILE A 131 -7.40 -13.16 -5.24
N SER A 132 -8.71 -13.02 -5.39
CA SER A 132 -9.43 -13.53 -6.55
C SER A 132 -8.96 -12.91 -7.86
N ARG A 133 -8.56 -11.63 -7.86
CA ARG A 133 -8.12 -10.93 -9.05
C ARG A 133 -6.70 -11.29 -9.46
N TYR A 134 -5.78 -11.39 -8.50
CA TYR A 134 -4.34 -11.45 -8.79
C TYR A 134 -3.68 -12.81 -8.48
N CYS A 135 -4.27 -13.64 -7.63
CA CYS A 135 -3.60 -14.83 -7.09
C CYS A 135 -4.06 -16.17 -7.67
N GLY A 136 -5.13 -16.17 -8.47
CA GLY A 136 -5.75 -17.40 -8.99
C GLY A 136 -4.86 -18.30 -9.86
N GLY A 137 -3.76 -17.77 -10.43
CA GLY A 137 -2.78 -18.54 -11.22
C GLY A 137 -1.43 -18.76 -10.53
N VAL A 138 -1.28 -18.33 -9.26
CA VAL A 138 0.02 -18.22 -8.57
C VAL A 138 0.10 -19.09 -7.31
N LEU A 139 -1.04 -19.59 -6.83
CA LEU A 139 -1.14 -20.48 -5.66
C LEU A 139 -1.13 -21.98 -6.02
N THR A 140 -0.80 -22.33 -7.26
CA THR A 140 -0.65 -23.73 -7.74
C THR A 140 0.78 -24.21 -7.70
#